data_AF-A0A0R3DRY3-F1
#
_entry.id   AF-A0A0R3DRY3-F1
#
_cell.length_a   1.000
_cell.length_b   1.000
_cell.length_c   1.000
_cell.angle_alpha   90.00
_cell.angle_beta   90.00
_cell.angle_gamma   90.00
#
_symmetry.space_group_name_H-M   'P 1'
#
loop_
_entity.id
_entity.type
_entity.pdbx_description
1 polymer ?
#
loop_
_entity_poly.entity_id
_entity_poly.type
_entity_poly.pdbx_seq_one_letter_code
_entity_poly.pdbx_strand_id
1 'polypeptide(L)'
;MQEKITEEVKRFAASSSADDKTYVRQKWPTLAAWYRERIRGDWELENINSELRDYGVVEWKNRVLEAGLTAITFRMKRGGLGEYQQNCFLVGYVADREFDVARDRYRLPARTSRPL
;
A
#
# COMPACT_ATOMS: atom_id res chain seq x y z
N MET A 1 4.96 0.88 -13.77
CA MET A 1 3.64 0.48 -13.20
C MET A 1 3.65 0.53 -11.67
N GLN A 2 4.59 -0.18 -11.04
CA GLN A 2 4.90 -0.07 -9.60
C GLN A 2 5.04 1.38 -9.12
N GLU A 3 5.80 2.21 -9.83
CA GLU A 3 6.01 3.62 -9.45
C GLU A 3 4.70 4.41 -9.32
N LYS A 4 3.72 4.15 -10.20
CA LYS A 4 2.42 4.85 -10.15
C LYS A 4 1.64 4.51 -8.87
N ILE A 5 1.67 3.24 -8.45
CA ILE A 5 1.02 2.77 -7.21
C ILE A 5 1.66 3.44 -5.99
N THR A 6 2.99 3.46 -5.95
CA THR A 6 3.74 4.05 -4.83
C THR A 6 3.49 5.53 -4.72
N GLU A 7 3.48 6.26 -5.85
CA GLU A 7 3.17 7.68 -5.87
C GLU A 7 1.70 7.96 -5.48
N GLU A 8 0.75 7.11 -5.89
CA GLU A 8 -0.65 7.24 -5.46
C GLU A 8 -0.79 7.05 -3.95
N VAL A 9 -0.13 6.05 -3.37
CA VAL A 9 -0.13 5.81 -1.93
C VAL A 9 0.60 6.90 -1.15
N LYS A 10 1.69 7.46 -1.67
CA LYS A 10 2.35 8.63 -1.08
C LYS A 10 1.46 9.87 -1.09
N ARG A 11 0.73 10.12 -2.19
CA ARG A 11 -0.24 11.22 -2.27
C ARG A 11 -1.38 11.04 -1.27
N PHE A 12 -1.89 9.82 -1.12
CA PHE A 12 -2.87 9.49 -0.09
C PHE A 12 -2.33 9.73 1.32
N ALA A 13 -1.06 9.37 1.57
CA ALA A 13 -0.44 9.58 2.87
C ALA A 13 -0.24 11.07 3.19
N ALA A 14 0.10 11.88 2.17
CA ALA A 14 0.25 13.33 2.32
C ALA A 14 -1.08 14.08 2.40
N SER A 15 -2.19 13.52 1.89
CA SER A 15 -3.49 14.17 1.91
C SER A 15 -4.14 14.10 3.30
N SER A 16 -4.83 15.17 3.69
CA SER A 16 -5.74 15.13 4.83
C SER A 16 -6.94 14.25 4.47
N SER A 17 -7.64 13.67 5.46
CA SER A 17 -8.78 12.79 5.17
C SER A 17 -9.92 13.47 4.43
N ALA A 18 -10.02 14.80 4.49
CA ALA A 18 -11.07 15.60 3.85
C ALA A 18 -10.73 16.02 2.41
N ASP A 19 -9.44 16.09 2.05
CA ASP A 19 -8.99 16.51 0.70
C ASP A 19 -8.43 15.34 -0.13
N ASP A 20 -8.68 14.10 0.32
CA ASP A 20 -8.17 12.91 -0.35
C ASP A 20 -8.87 12.68 -1.71
N LYS A 21 -8.23 13.16 -2.78
CA LYS A 21 -8.66 12.97 -4.18
C LYS A 21 -8.06 11.72 -4.84
N THR A 22 -7.44 10.84 -4.07
CA THR A 22 -6.89 9.57 -4.57
C THR A 22 -7.94 8.47 -4.56
N TYR A 23 -7.65 7.33 -5.21
CA TYR A 23 -8.53 6.16 -5.17
C TYR A 23 -8.07 5.09 -4.16
N VAL A 24 -7.12 5.43 -3.28
CA VAL A 24 -6.49 4.47 -2.36
C VAL A 24 -7.49 3.84 -1.40
N ARG A 25 -8.50 4.60 -0.92
CA ARG A 25 -9.54 4.07 -0.04
C ARG A 25 -10.45 3.05 -0.73
N GLN A 26 -10.69 3.25 -2.02
CA GLN A 26 -11.56 2.41 -2.83
C GLN A 26 -10.81 1.16 -3.30
N LYS A 27 -9.56 1.33 -3.73
CA LYS A 27 -8.69 0.25 -4.24
C LYS A 27 -8.13 -0.63 -3.11
N TRP A 28 -7.66 -0.01 -2.03
CA TRP A 28 -6.98 -0.69 -0.91
C TRP A 28 -7.54 -0.23 0.44
N PRO A 29 -8.81 -0.57 0.74
CA PRO A 29 -9.50 -0.08 1.94
C PRO A 29 -8.82 -0.51 3.24
N THR A 30 -8.23 -1.70 3.28
CA THR A 30 -7.54 -2.22 4.47
C THR A 30 -6.28 -1.44 4.77
N LEU A 31 -5.41 -1.24 3.76
CA LEU A 31 -4.24 -0.36 3.86
C LEU A 31 -4.64 1.05 4.29
N ALA A 32 -5.67 1.62 3.65
CA ALA A 32 -6.12 2.98 3.91
C ALA A 32 -6.66 3.15 5.35
N ALA A 33 -7.48 2.21 5.82
CA ALA A 33 -8.02 2.22 7.17
C ALA A 33 -6.91 2.11 8.21
N TRP A 34 -5.99 1.15 8.04
CA TRP A 34 -4.86 0.95 8.94
C TRP A 34 -3.98 2.21 9.03
N TYR A 35 -3.63 2.81 7.89
CA TYR A 35 -2.78 3.99 7.89
C TYR A 35 -3.44 5.15 8.63
N ARG A 36 -4.73 5.41 8.39
CA ARG A 36 -5.46 6.48 9.07
C ARG A 36 -5.64 6.22 10.56
N GLU A 37 -5.82 4.98 10.97
CA GLU A 37 -5.83 4.59 12.39
C GLU A 37 -4.49 4.90 13.05
N ARG A 38 -3.36 4.60 12.39
CA ARG A 38 -2.03 4.90 12.90
C ARG A 38 -1.77 6.40 13.02
N ILE A 39 -2.12 7.19 12.00
CA ILE A 39 -2.01 8.65 12.07
C ILE A 39 -2.86 9.24 13.21
N ARG A 40 -4.05 8.69 13.48
CA ARG A 40 -4.88 9.12 14.64
C ARG A 40 -4.29 8.70 15.99
N GLY A 41 -3.43 7.69 16.03
CA GLY A 41 -2.75 7.21 17.23
C GLY A 41 -1.34 7.77 17.39
N ASP A 42 -1.11 9.00 16.94
CA ASP A 42 0.17 9.72 17.04
C ASP A 42 1.38 9.02 16.41
N TRP A 43 1.14 8.17 15.41
CA TRP A 43 2.23 7.65 14.60
C TRP A 43 2.58 8.64 13.49
N GLU A 44 3.87 8.91 13.37
CA GLU A 44 4.44 9.72 12.31
C GLU A 44 4.96 8.82 11.19
N LEU A 45 4.61 9.15 9.96
CA LEU A 45 5.14 8.47 8.79
C LEU A 45 6.60 8.90 8.54
N GLU A 46 7.52 7.95 8.51
CA GLU A 46 8.92 8.21 8.14
C GLU A 46 9.15 7.97 6.65
N ASN A 47 8.67 6.84 6.13
CA ASN A 47 8.89 6.47 4.74
C ASN A 47 7.83 5.49 4.22
N ILE A 48 7.60 5.55 2.90
CA ILE A 48 6.84 4.56 2.14
C ILE A 48 7.74 4.03 1.04
N ASN A 49 8.00 2.72 1.07
CA ASN A 49 8.72 2.03 0.01
C ASN A 49 7.81 1.01 -0.68
N SER A 50 8.15 0.62 -1.90
CA SER A 50 7.45 -0.38 -2.69
C SER A 50 8.40 -1.33 -3.38
N GLU A 51 8.00 -2.58 -3.52
CA GLU A 51 8.74 -3.60 -4.27
C GLU A 51 7.76 -4.44 -5.09
N LEU A 52 7.95 -4.53 -6.41
CA LEU A 52 7.21 -5.49 -7.23
C LEU A 52 7.62 -6.91 -6.81
N ARG A 53 6.65 -7.68 -6.29
CA ARG A 53 6.87 -9.05 -5.81
C ARG A 53 6.63 -10.09 -6.88
N ASP A 54 5.63 -9.85 -7.72
CA ASP A 54 5.24 -10.81 -8.74
C ASP A 54 4.55 -10.09 -9.91
N TYR A 55 4.66 -10.66 -11.10
CA TYR A 55 4.05 -10.19 -12.33
C TYR A 55 3.62 -11.39 -13.16
N GLY A 56 2.37 -11.37 -13.63
CA GLY A 56 1.83 -12.45 -14.41
C GLY A 56 0.57 -12.05 -15.16
N VAL A 57 -0.20 -13.05 -15.56
CA VAL A 57 -1.48 -12.85 -16.26
C VAL A 57 -2.61 -13.47 -15.46
N VAL A 58 -3.77 -12.81 -15.49
CA VAL A 58 -5.02 -13.30 -14.91
C VAL A 58 -6.06 -13.40 -16.01
N GLU A 59 -6.83 -14.48 -16.01
CA GLU A 59 -7.97 -14.61 -16.89
C GLU A 59 -9.22 -14.02 -16.23
N TRP A 60 -9.82 -13.02 -16.88
CA TRP A 60 -11.03 -12.37 -16.40
C TRP A 60 -12.03 -12.23 -17.54
N LYS A 61 -13.20 -12.89 -17.41
CA LYS A 61 -14.27 -12.89 -18.41
C LYS A 61 -13.75 -13.20 -19.83
N ASN A 62 -12.97 -14.28 -19.97
CA ASN A 62 -12.33 -14.73 -21.21
C ASN A 62 -11.31 -13.74 -21.81
N ARG A 63 -10.77 -12.81 -21.00
CA ARG A 63 -9.65 -11.95 -21.38
C ARG A 63 -8.44 -12.27 -20.53
N VAL A 64 -7.28 -12.38 -21.18
CA VAL A 64 -5.99 -12.46 -20.49
C VAL A 64 -5.53 -11.03 -20.20
N LEU A 65 -5.41 -10.69 -18.92
CA LEU A 65 -5.00 -9.37 -18.45
C LEU A 65 -3.69 -9.49 -17.69
N GLU A 66 -2.79 -8.51 -17.85
CA GLU A 66 -1.57 -8.45 -17.04
C GLU A 66 -1.93 -8.05 -15.61
N ALA A 67 -1.33 -8.69 -14.63
CA ALA A 67 -1.52 -8.39 -13.22
C ALA A 67 -0.17 -8.37 -12.51
N GLY A 68 -0.03 -7.47 -11.54
CA GLY A 68 1.16 -7.40 -10.71
C GLY A 68 0.81 -7.31 -9.23
N LEU A 69 1.69 -7.87 -8.41
CA LEU A 69 1.65 -7.77 -6.95
C LEU A 69 2.78 -6.86 -6.49
N THR A 70 2.45 -5.77 -5.81
CA THR A 70 3.42 -4.82 -5.25
C THR A 70 3.34 -4.86 -3.73
N ALA A 71 4.46 -5.11 -3.07
CA ALA A 71 4.57 -4.97 -1.62
C ALA A 71 4.85 -3.51 -1.27
N ILE A 72 3.96 -2.87 -0.51
CA ILE A 72 4.12 -1.52 0.01
C ILE A 72 4.48 -1.60 1.48
N THR A 73 5.61 -1.00 1.86
CA THR A 73 6.12 -0.98 3.23
C THR A 73 6.06 0.43 3.79
N PHE A 74 5.34 0.59 4.90
CA PHE A 74 5.29 1.80 5.70
C PHE A 74 6.28 1.68 6.85
N ARG A 75 7.16 2.67 7.01
CA ARG A 75 7.96 2.88 8.22
C ARG A 75 7.37 4.05 8.98
N MET A 76 7.04 3.81 10.24
CA MET A 76 6.43 4.79 11.12
C MET A 76 7.15 4.82 12.45
N LYS A 77 7.17 5.98 13.08
CA LYS A 77 7.70 6.17 14.43
C LYS A 77 6.67 6.84 15.33
N ARG A 78 6.84 6.69 16.63
CA ARG A 78 6.09 7.42 17.64
C ARG A 78 7.08 8.11 18.58
N GLY A 79 7.38 9.38 18.26
CA GLY A 79 8.46 10.13 18.90
C GLY A 79 8.35 10.22 20.43
N GLY A 80 7.13 10.35 20.96
CA GLY A 80 6.89 10.42 22.41
C GLY A 80 7.22 9.14 23.19
N LEU A 81 7.30 7.98 22.52
CA LEU A 81 7.58 6.68 23.17
C LEU A 81 8.86 6.01 22.62
N GLY A 82 9.52 6.59 21.60
CA GLY A 82 10.67 5.98 20.95
C GLY A 82 10.34 4.69 20.18
N GLU A 83 9.07 4.45 19.85
CA GLU A 83 8.63 3.24 19.17
C GLU A 83 8.81 3.37 17.65
N TYR A 84 9.24 2.29 17.01
CA TYR A 84 9.31 2.15 15.55
C TYR A 84 8.46 0.97 15.10
N GLN A 85 7.70 1.17 14.02
CA GLN A 85 6.87 0.15 13.42
C GLN A 85 7.12 0.09 11.91
N GLN A 86 7.27 -1.12 11.38
CA GLN A 86 7.29 -1.38 9.96
C GLN A 86 6.16 -2.34 9.56
N ASN A 87 5.30 -1.90 8.65
CA ASN A 87 4.17 -2.70 8.16
C ASN A 87 4.20 -2.84 6.64
N CYS A 88 3.94 -4.05 6.16
CA CYS A 88 3.93 -4.39 4.74
C CYS A 88 2.53 -4.82 4.30
N PHE A 89 2.09 -4.28 3.17
CA PHE A 89 0.84 -4.60 2.49
C PHE A 89 1.14 -5.11 1.09
N LEU A 90 0.49 -6.20 0.67
CA LEU A 90 0.65 -6.71 -0.68
C LEU A 90 -0.54 -6.28 -1.52
N VAL A 91 -0.36 -5.25 -2.34
CA VAL A 91 -1.42 -4.74 -3.20
C VAL A 91 -1.32 -5.35 -4.59
N GLY A 92 -2.44 -5.85 -5.12
CA GLY A 92 -2.55 -6.33 -6.49
C GLY A 92 -3.15 -5.27 -7.39
N TYR A 93 -2.64 -5.18 -8.62
CA TYR A 93 -3.26 -4.42 -9.71
C TYR A 93 -3.49 -5.32 -10.91
N VAL A 94 -4.53 -5.01 -11.68
CA VAL A 94 -4.79 -5.62 -12.97
C VAL A 94 -4.75 -4.50 -14.01
N ALA A 95 -3.90 -4.66 -15.01
CA ALA A 95 -3.78 -3.76 -16.15
C ALA A 95 -4.92 -4.01 -17.14
N ASP A 96 -6.16 -3.74 -16.73
CA ASP A 96 -7.28 -3.70 -17.65
C ASP A 96 -7.35 -2.29 -18.24
N ARG A 97 -7.20 -2.17 -19.57
CA ARG A 97 -7.33 -0.87 -20.28
C ARG A 97 -8.73 -0.26 -20.10
N GLU A 98 -9.70 -1.04 -19.65
CA GLU A 98 -11.10 -0.64 -19.51
C GLU A 98 -11.54 -0.47 -18.04
N PHE A 99 -10.90 -1.15 -17.07
CA PHE A 99 -11.27 -1.10 -15.64
C PHE A 99 -10.08 -1.27 -14.70
N ASP A 100 -9.45 -0.17 -14.29
CA ASP A 100 -8.27 -0.13 -13.40
C ASP A 100 -8.61 -0.46 -11.92
N VAL A 101 -9.08 -1.69 -11.66
CA VAL A 101 -9.48 -2.16 -10.33
C VAL A 101 -8.32 -2.89 -9.65
N ALA A 102 -7.68 -2.23 -8.70
CA ALA A 102 -6.67 -2.82 -7.83
C ALA A 102 -7.33 -3.41 -6.56
N ARG A 103 -6.80 -4.53 -6.05
CA ARG A 103 -7.33 -5.24 -4.87
C ARG A 103 -6.22 -5.51 -3.85
N ASP A 104 -6.53 -5.37 -2.56
CA ASP A 104 -5.59 -5.61 -1.47
C ASP A 104 -5.48 -7.12 -1.16
N ARG A 105 -4.27 -7.63 -0.92
CA ARG A 105 -4.04 -8.99 -0.39
C ARG A 105 -3.44 -8.87 1.01
N TYR A 106 -3.85 -9.78 1.90
CA TYR A 106 -3.63 -9.76 3.35
C TYR A 106 -2.26 -9.26 3.84
N ARG A 107 -2.28 -8.57 5.00
CA ARG A 107 -1.12 -8.12 5.78
C ARG A 107 -0.18 -9.30 6.08
N LEU A 108 1.08 -9.18 5.66
CA LEU A 108 2.14 -10.07 6.11
C LEU A 108 3.02 -9.35 7.14
N PRO A 109 3.42 -9.99 8.25
CA PRO A 109 4.45 -9.44 9.11
C PRO A 109 5.74 -9.28 8.29
N ALA A 110 6.28 -8.07 8.23
CA ALA A 110 7.59 -7.85 7.66
C ALA A 110 8.61 -8.61 8.52
N ARG A 111 9.45 -9.47 7.91
CA ARG A 111 10.57 -10.10 8.61
C ARG A 111 11.46 -8.98 9.18
N THR A 112 11.46 -8.82 10.49
CA THR A 112 12.47 -8.04 11.21
C THR A 112 13.80 -8.77 11.06
N SER A 113 14.69 -8.28 10.19
CA SER A 113 16.11 -8.61 10.31
C SER A 113 16.59 -7.94 11.59
N ARG A 114 16.72 -8.72 12.66
CA ARG A 114 17.34 -8.34 13.92
C ARG A 114 18.77 -7.85 13.64
N PRO A 115 19.21 -6.66 14.10
CA PRO A 115 20.64 -6.39 14.14
C PRO A 115 21.27 -7.33 15.17
N LEU A 116 22.39 -7.94 14.79
CA LEU A 116 23.31 -8.63 15.70
C LEU A 116 23.96 -7.61 16.64
#